data_AF-A0A558A9C6-F1
#
_entry.id   AF-A0A558A9C6-F1
#
_cell.length_a   1.000
_cell.length_b   1.000
_cell.length_c   1.000
_cell.angle_alpha   90.00
_cell.angle_beta   90.00
_cell.angle_gamma   90.00
#
_symmetry.space_group_name_H-M   'P 1'
#
loop_
_entity.id
_entity.type
_entity.pdbx_description
1 polymer ?
#
loop_
_entity_poly.entity_id
_entity_poly.type
_entity_poly.pdbx_seq_one_letter_code
_entity_poly.pdbx_strand_id
1 'polypeptide(L)'
;RAHPPAGDTVGDVMTSPATGMSPGCDVAELSRALLDSRIRAMPIVDGGRVVGIVTRGDIVRTFAREDAEIAADVRRHLSIYGGPDRWQVECKDGVVRILDEFDNATDRHVATVLAEAVPGVVSAETLAGNRE
;
A
#
# COMPACT_ATOMS: atom_id res chain seq x y z
N ARG A 1 20.30 0.42 10.33
CA ARG A 1 20.00 0.37 11.79
C ARG A 1 20.55 -0.94 12.32
N ALA A 2 21.29 -0.94 13.43
CA ALA A 2 21.74 -2.16 14.08
C ALA A 2 20.53 -2.95 14.61
N HIS A 3 20.48 -4.26 14.34
CA HIS A 3 19.49 -5.15 14.90
C HIS A 3 19.77 -5.28 16.42
N PRO A 4 18.77 -5.12 17.31
CA PRO A 4 18.98 -5.44 18.72
C PRO A 4 19.46 -6.90 18.84
N PRO A 5 20.24 -7.24 19.88
CA PRO A 5 20.65 -8.63 20.09
C PRO A 5 19.40 -9.51 20.07
N ALA A 6 19.45 -10.63 19.35
CA ALA A 6 18.36 -11.58 19.33
C ALA A 6 18.15 -12.07 20.77
N GLY A 7 17.02 -11.69 21.38
CA GLY A 7 16.63 -12.23 22.67
C GLY A 7 16.33 -13.71 22.55
N ASP A 8 16.53 -14.47 23.62
CA ASP A 8 16.29 -15.92 23.65
C ASP A 8 14.78 -16.24 23.62
N THR A 9 13.94 -15.30 24.06
CA THR A 9 12.49 -15.42 24.08
C THR A 9 11.80 -14.22 23.43
N VAL A 10 10.53 -14.39 23.03
CA VAL A 10 9.69 -13.28 22.54
C VAL A 10 9.58 -12.17 23.59
N GLY A 11 9.56 -12.54 24.88
CA GLY A 11 9.49 -11.61 26.00
C GLY A 11 10.65 -10.63 26.04
N ASP A 12 11.83 -11.04 25.55
CA ASP A 12 13.06 -10.24 25.55
C ASP A 12 13.07 -9.16 24.47
N VAL A 13 12.21 -9.30 23.45
CA VAL A 13 12.17 -8.39 22.28
C VAL A 13 10.84 -7.66 22.11
N MET A 14 9.79 -8.06 22.85
CA MET A 14 8.47 -7.43 22.76
C MET A 14 8.41 -6.10 23.52
N THR A 15 7.55 -5.19 23.06
CA THR A 15 7.20 -4.00 23.83
C THR A 15 6.05 -4.33 24.78
N SER A 16 6.25 -4.08 26.08
CA SER A 16 5.28 -4.33 27.15
C SER A 16 5.22 -3.16 28.13
N PRO A 17 4.03 -2.74 28.60
CA PRO A 17 2.72 -3.30 28.28
C PRO A 17 2.30 -2.97 26.83
N ALA A 18 1.58 -3.89 26.20
CA ALA A 18 0.99 -3.63 24.88
C ALA A 18 -0.12 -2.59 25.02
N THR A 19 -0.09 -1.56 24.18
CA THR A 19 -1.18 -0.59 24.07
C THR A 19 -2.26 -1.19 23.17
N GLY A 20 -3.53 -1.06 23.54
CA GLY A 20 -4.67 -1.50 22.74
C GLY A 20 -5.82 -0.49 22.79
N MET A 21 -6.73 -0.58 21.84
CA MET A 21 -7.92 0.28 21.75
C MET A 21 -9.21 -0.55 21.71
N SER A 22 -10.35 0.05 22.05
CA SER A 22 -11.63 -0.64 22.04
C SER A 22 -12.17 -0.85 20.62
N PRO A 23 -13.05 -1.85 20.37
CA PRO A 23 -13.65 -2.08 19.06
C PRO A 23 -14.49 -0.91 18.53
N GLY A 24 -15.00 -0.05 19.43
CA GLY A 24 -15.81 1.11 19.08
C GLY A 24 -15.03 2.42 18.96
N CYS A 25 -13.70 2.40 18.98
CA CYS A 25 -12.90 3.62 18.85
C CYS A 25 -13.00 4.22 17.44
N ASP A 26 -12.87 5.53 17.35
CA ASP A 26 -12.90 6.23 16.07
C ASP A 26 -11.62 5.96 15.25
N VAL A 27 -11.76 5.79 13.94
CA VAL A 27 -10.63 5.48 13.05
C VAL A 27 -9.59 6.61 13.02
N ALA A 28 -10.01 7.88 13.15
CA ALA A 28 -9.07 9.00 13.21
C ALA A 28 -8.30 9.02 14.54
N GLU A 29 -8.95 8.67 15.66
CA GLU A 29 -8.26 8.49 16.95
C GLU A 29 -7.25 7.35 16.89
N LEU A 30 -7.63 6.21 16.30
CA LEU A 30 -6.74 5.07 16.08
C LEU A 30 -5.56 5.47 15.18
N SER A 31 -5.82 6.21 14.11
CA SER A 31 -4.79 6.73 13.21
C SER A 31 -3.77 7.61 13.94
N ARG A 32 -4.26 8.55 14.77
CA ARG A 32 -3.40 9.41 15.60
C ARG A 32 -2.59 8.59 16.58
N ALA A 33 -3.21 7.65 17.29
CA ALA A 33 -2.51 6.78 18.23
C ALA A 33 -1.37 5.99 17.57
N LEU A 34 -1.62 5.42 16.37
CA LEU A 34 -0.58 4.73 15.60
C LEU A 34 0.58 5.68 15.22
N LEU A 35 0.29 6.91 14.82
CA LEU A 35 1.29 7.91 14.44
C LEU A 35 2.11 8.40 15.63
N ASP A 36 1.43 8.83 16.69
CA ASP A 36 2.02 9.45 17.88
C ASP A 36 2.85 8.45 18.69
N SER A 37 2.34 7.23 18.88
CA SER A 37 3.06 6.17 19.57
C SER A 37 4.15 5.51 18.71
N ARG A 38 4.31 5.93 17.44
CA ARG A 38 5.25 5.36 16.45
C ARG A 38 5.15 3.83 16.30
N ILE A 39 3.96 3.28 16.55
CA ILE A 39 3.66 1.86 16.35
C ILE A 39 2.98 1.65 14.99
N ARG A 40 3.15 0.45 14.43
CA ARG A 40 2.64 0.11 13.09
C ARG A 40 1.30 -0.62 13.12
N ALA A 41 0.94 -1.15 14.27
CA ALA A 41 -0.28 -1.91 14.49
C ALA A 41 -0.81 -1.67 15.91
N MET A 42 -2.13 -1.73 16.05
CA MET A 42 -2.87 -1.56 17.30
C MET A 42 -3.74 -2.80 17.52
N PRO A 43 -3.50 -3.58 18.60
CA PRO A 43 -4.44 -4.57 19.08
C PRO A 43 -5.79 -3.93 19.44
N ILE A 44 -6.88 -4.57 19.02
CA ILE A 44 -8.23 -4.20 19.41
C ILE A 44 -8.67 -5.13 20.54
N VAL A 45 -9.04 -4.56 21.68
CA VAL A 45 -9.29 -5.28 22.93
C VAL A 45 -10.71 -5.03 23.43
N ASP A 46 -11.46 -6.11 23.65
CA ASP A 46 -12.79 -6.08 24.25
C ASP A 46 -12.79 -6.90 25.54
N GLY A 47 -13.18 -6.29 26.66
CA GLY A 47 -13.24 -6.97 27.96
C GLY A 47 -11.93 -7.67 28.40
N GLY A 48 -10.77 -7.16 27.99
CA GLY A 48 -9.45 -7.76 28.27
C GLY A 48 -9.02 -8.86 27.29
N ARG A 49 -9.84 -9.16 26.27
CA ARG A 49 -9.52 -10.10 25.20
C ARG A 49 -9.16 -9.35 23.92
N VAL A 50 -8.05 -9.74 23.27
CA VAL A 50 -7.74 -9.26 21.92
C VAL A 50 -8.75 -9.87 20.94
N VAL A 51 -9.51 -9.03 20.26
CA VAL A 51 -10.50 -9.42 19.25
C VAL A 51 -10.02 -9.15 17.82
N GLY A 52 -8.95 -8.39 17.65
CA GLY A 52 -8.39 -8.10 16.33
C GLY A 52 -7.14 -7.24 16.39
N ILE A 53 -6.67 -6.85 15.21
CA ILE A 53 -5.52 -5.96 15.03
C ILE A 53 -5.81 -5.03 13.85
N VAL A 54 -5.46 -3.75 13.99
CA VAL A 54 -5.54 -2.76 12.91
C VAL A 54 -4.14 -2.20 12.66
N THR A 55 -3.71 -2.22 11.41
CA THR A 55 -2.42 -1.67 10.97
C THR A 55 -2.60 -0.34 10.25
N ARG A 56 -1.52 0.42 10.12
CA ARG A 56 -1.52 1.63 9.27
C ARG A 56 -1.97 1.33 7.83
N GLY A 57 -1.61 0.15 7.32
CA GLY A 57 -1.99 -0.28 5.97
C GLY A 57 -3.49 -0.53 5.83
N ASP A 58 -4.16 -1.04 6.87
CA ASP A 58 -5.62 -1.23 6.87
C ASP A 58 -6.36 0.10 6.76
N ILE A 59 -5.86 1.12 7.46
CA ILE A 59 -6.41 2.48 7.42
C ILE A 59 -6.24 3.07 6.02
N VAL A 60 -5.03 2.98 5.45
CA VAL A 60 -4.76 3.46 4.08
C VAL A 60 -5.67 2.74 3.09
N ARG A 61 -5.82 1.41 3.18
CA ARG A 61 -6.73 0.64 2.31
C ARG A 61 -8.19 1.07 2.44
N THR A 62 -8.64 1.45 3.63
CA THR A 62 -10.03 1.89 3.84
C THR A 62 -10.33 3.23 3.17
N PHE A 63 -9.31 4.08 3.00
CA PHE A 63 -9.39 5.34 2.25
C PHE A 63 -8.86 5.24 0.82
N ALA A 64 -8.32 4.08 0.44
CA ALA A 64 -7.80 3.85 -0.89
C ALA A 64 -8.98 3.80 -1.87
N ARG A 65 -8.80 4.48 -3.00
CA ARG A 65 -9.73 4.36 -4.13
C ARG A 65 -9.76 2.92 -4.59
N GLU A 66 -10.89 2.47 -5.11
CA GLU A 66 -10.97 1.11 -5.64
C GLU A 66 -9.91 0.90 -6.72
N ASP A 67 -9.24 -0.25 -6.72
CA ASP A 67 -8.18 -0.56 -7.68
C ASP A 67 -8.64 -0.40 -9.13
N ALA A 68 -9.92 -0.68 -9.40
CA ALA A 68 -10.54 -0.46 -10.71
C ALA A 68 -10.55 1.02 -11.13
N GLU A 69 -10.83 1.93 -10.19
CA GLU A 69 -10.78 3.38 -10.43
C GLU A 69 -9.34 3.86 -10.63
N ILE A 70 -8.42 3.39 -9.79
CA ILE A 70 -6.99 3.73 -9.91
C ILE A 70 -6.47 3.29 -11.28
N ALA A 71 -6.75 2.04 -11.66
CA ALA A 71 -6.33 1.51 -12.96
C ALA A 71 -6.96 2.27 -14.13
N ALA A 72 -8.23 2.69 -14.02
CA ALA A 72 -8.89 3.50 -15.04
C ALA A 72 -8.22 4.88 -15.21
N ASP A 73 -7.88 5.56 -14.11
CA ASP A 73 -7.21 6.85 -14.15
C ASP A 73 -5.77 6.76 -14.67
N VAL A 74 -5.05 5.69 -14.30
CA VAL A 74 -3.73 5.40 -14.86
C VAL A 74 -3.83 5.17 -16.37
N ARG A 75 -4.75 4.32 -16.85
CA ARG A 75 -4.97 4.12 -18.30
C ARG A 75 -5.26 5.42 -19.01
N ARG A 76 -6.11 6.27 -18.43
CA ARG A 76 -6.44 7.58 -18.99
C ARG A 76 -5.21 8.48 -19.09
N HIS A 77 -4.38 8.55 -18.06
CA HIS A 77 -3.14 9.32 -18.12
C HIS A 77 -2.14 8.77 -19.13
N LEU A 78 -1.99 7.45 -19.23
CA LEU A 78 -1.07 6.84 -20.18
C LEU A 78 -1.56 6.95 -21.63
N SER A 79 -2.87 7.08 -21.87
CA SER A 79 -3.43 7.19 -23.23
C SER A 79 -2.88 8.36 -24.05
N ILE A 80 -2.41 9.42 -23.38
CA ILE A 80 -1.76 10.58 -24.03
C ILE A 80 -0.40 10.22 -24.63
N TYR A 81 0.19 9.10 -24.20
CA TYR A 81 1.53 8.66 -24.53
C TYR A 81 1.49 7.25 -25.12
N GLY A 82 1.46 7.12 -26.45
CA GLY A 82 1.47 5.81 -27.13
C GLY A 82 0.11 5.21 -27.49
N GLY A 83 -1.00 5.94 -27.24
CA GLY A 83 -2.34 5.57 -27.69
C GLY A 83 -3.15 4.73 -26.68
N PRO A 84 -4.47 4.58 -26.89
CA PRO A 84 -5.38 3.99 -25.91
C PRO A 84 -5.15 2.50 -25.64
N ASP A 85 -4.58 1.76 -26.60
CA ASP A 85 -4.49 0.29 -26.54
C ASP A 85 -3.07 -0.24 -26.27
N ARG A 86 -2.09 0.66 -26.07
CA ARG A 86 -0.69 0.27 -25.85
C ARG A 86 -0.45 -0.33 -24.46
N TRP A 87 -1.13 0.19 -23.44
CA TRP A 87 -0.82 -0.08 -22.04
C TRP A 87 -1.87 -0.97 -21.42
N GLN A 88 -1.48 -2.18 -21.03
CA GLN A 88 -2.32 -2.97 -20.13
C GLN A 88 -1.99 -2.57 -18.69
N VAL A 89 -3.01 -2.20 -17.93
CA VAL A 89 -2.86 -1.68 -16.57
C VAL A 89 -3.72 -2.49 -15.62
N GLU A 90 -3.05 -3.09 -14.65
CA GLU A 90 -3.65 -3.76 -13.50
C GLU A 90 -3.30 -3.02 -12.22
N CYS A 91 -4.22 -2.97 -11.27
CA CYS A 91 -3.98 -2.42 -9.96
C CYS A 91 -4.43 -3.42 -8.90
N LYS A 92 -3.63 -3.56 -7.84
CA LYS A 92 -3.97 -4.35 -6.67
C LYS A 92 -3.42 -3.69 -5.42
N ASP A 93 -4.30 -3.38 -4.46
CA ASP A 93 -3.95 -2.69 -3.22
C ASP A 93 -3.19 -1.37 -3.48
N GLY A 94 -3.57 -0.62 -4.53
CA GLY A 94 -2.89 0.60 -4.97
C GLY A 94 -1.52 0.39 -5.65
N VAL A 95 -1.06 -0.86 -5.80
CA VAL A 95 0.15 -1.18 -6.57
C VAL A 95 -0.22 -1.42 -8.02
N VAL A 96 0.39 -0.66 -8.93
CA VAL A 96 0.07 -0.67 -10.35
C VAL A 96 1.10 -1.48 -11.13
N ARG A 97 0.62 -2.37 -12.00
CA ARG A 97 1.42 -3.06 -13.02
C ARG A 97 1.03 -2.58 -14.40
N ILE A 98 2.04 -2.22 -15.17
CA ILE A 98 1.90 -1.72 -16.54
C ILE A 98 2.65 -2.66 -17.47
N LEU A 99 2.00 -3.17 -18.50
CA LEU A 99 2.62 -3.97 -19.55
C LEU A 99 2.72 -3.12 -20.82
N ASP A 100 3.93 -3.07 -21.40
CA ASP A 100 4.21 -2.44 -22.69
C ASP A 100 4.55 -3.48 -23.75
N GLU A 101 3.73 -3.60 -24.79
CA GLU A 101 3.95 -4.53 -25.91
C GLU A 101 5.08 -4.09 -26.86
N PHE A 102 5.50 -2.81 -26.82
CA PHE A 102 6.51 -2.26 -27.73
C PHE A 102 7.93 -2.24 -27.14
N ASP A 103 8.08 -2.58 -25.85
CA ASP A 103 9.33 -2.78 -25.11
C ASP A 103 10.42 -1.70 -25.33
N ASN A 104 10.07 -0.42 -25.19
CA ASN A 104 11.05 0.68 -25.21
C ASN A 104 11.41 1.14 -23.79
N ALA A 105 12.69 1.11 -23.43
CA ALA A 105 13.17 1.47 -22.08
C ALA A 105 12.83 2.92 -21.68
N THR A 106 12.87 3.87 -22.60
CA THR A 106 12.49 5.26 -22.33
C THR A 106 11.00 5.38 -22.03
N ASP A 107 10.18 4.66 -22.80
CA ASP A 107 8.72 4.70 -22.65
C ASP A 107 8.28 4.05 -21.33
N ARG A 108 8.93 2.96 -20.92
CA ARG A 108 8.65 2.34 -19.61
C ARG A 108 8.91 3.28 -18.44
N HIS A 109 10.01 4.03 -18.48
CA HIS A 109 10.32 4.98 -17.42
C HIS A 109 9.27 6.10 -17.36
N VAL A 110 8.87 6.65 -18.51
CA VAL A 110 7.82 7.67 -18.58
C VAL A 110 6.48 7.12 -18.08
N ALA A 111 6.12 5.89 -18.46
CA ALA A 111 4.89 5.25 -18.01
C ALA A 111 4.84 5.06 -16.49
N THR A 112 5.94 4.61 -15.87
CA THR A 112 6.05 4.51 -14.41
C THR A 112 5.84 5.88 -13.76
N VAL A 113 6.52 6.93 -14.23
CA VAL A 113 6.42 8.28 -13.66
C VAL A 113 4.99 8.83 -13.78
N LEU A 114 4.34 8.63 -14.92
CA LEU A 114 2.96 9.09 -15.15
C LEU A 114 1.96 8.33 -14.27
N ALA A 115 2.15 7.03 -14.06
CA ALA A 115 1.29 6.25 -13.19
C ALA A 115 1.45 6.65 -11.72
N GLU A 116 2.67 6.90 -11.25
CA GLU A 116 2.93 7.37 -9.89
C GLU A 116 2.33 8.75 -9.59
N ALA A 117 2.02 9.54 -10.62
CA ALA A 117 1.33 10.82 -10.47
C ALA A 117 -0.19 10.67 -10.20
N VAL A 118 -0.76 9.46 -10.33
CA VAL A 118 -2.19 9.23 -10.13
C VAL A 118 -2.54 9.09 -8.64
N PRO A 119 -3.51 9.88 -8.12
CA PRO A 119 -3.97 9.74 -6.76
C PRO A 119 -4.52 8.34 -6.47
N GLY A 120 -3.95 7.67 -5.48
CA GLY A 120 -4.27 6.29 -5.10
C GLY A 120 -3.16 5.29 -5.44
N VAL A 121 -2.20 5.66 -6.29
CA VAL A 121 -1.04 4.81 -6.61
C VAL A 121 -0.02 4.83 -5.48
N VAL A 122 0.27 3.66 -4.93
CA VAL A 122 1.30 3.45 -3.89
C VAL A 122 2.67 3.23 -4.52
N SER A 123 2.71 2.51 -5.63
CA SER A 123 3.91 2.28 -6.44
C SER A 123 3.52 1.74 -7.83
N ALA A 124 4.36 1.96 -8.85
CA ALA A 124 4.14 1.41 -10.19
C ALA A 124 5.35 0.60 -10.71
N GLU A 125 5.08 -0.51 -11.39
CA GLU A 125 6.08 -1.34 -12.07
C GLU A 125 5.69 -1.50 -13.54
N THR A 126 6.61 -1.15 -14.45
CA THR A 126 6.42 -1.32 -15.89
C THR A 126 7.25 -2.48 -16.41
N LEU A 127 6.57 -3.50 -16.95
CA LEU A 127 7.14 -4.74 -17.46
C LEU A 127 7.09 -4.76 -18.99
N ALA A 128 8.08 -5.39 -19.61
CA ALA A 128 8.06 -5.68 -21.04
C ALA A 128 7.06 -6.81 -21.33
N GLY A 129 6.18 -6.62 -22.31
CA GLY A 129 5.35 -7.69 -22.84
C GLY A 129 6.21 -8.66 -23.63
N ASN A 130 6.22 -9.95 -23.26
CA ASN A 130 6.86 -10.97 -24.09
C ASN A 130 6.15 -11.03 -25.46
N ARG A 131 6.88 -10.79 -26.55
CA ARG A 131 6.44 -11.22 -27.88
C ARG A 131 6.62 -12.74 -27.95
N GLU A 132 5.53 -13.48 -28.11
CA GLU A 132 5.57 -14.78 -28.81
C GLU A 132 5.62 -14.54 -30.33
#